data_AF-A0A5S4T6W7-F1
#
_entry.id   AF-A0A5S4T6W7-F1
#
_cell.length_a   1.000
_cell.length_b   1.000
_cell.length_c   1.000
_cell.angle_alpha   90.00
_cell.angle_beta   90.00
_cell.angle_gamma   90.00
#
_symmetry.space_group_name_H-M   'P 1'
#
loop_
_entity.id
_entity.type
_entity.pdbx_description
1 polymer ?
#
loop_
_entity_poly.entity_id
_entity_poly.type
_entity_poly.pdbx_seq_one_letter_code
_entity_poly.pdbx_strand_id
1 'polypeptide(L)'
;HQTHTTYQESLQKYAFTHNIIYFFNGFMLFLSQVVPLALGFYFTLQGNVVSVAKLIAMYIASNQLVNPIQTIMYNVASIQGSKPLADKIFSILNEEEMEGTAVSKATVANIEQLVVADVTKSYGSKTLFSQLSFTCKMGDKVLIRGASG
;
A
#
# COMPACT_ATOMS: atom_id res chain seq x y z
N HIS A 1 8.60 -19.95 0.28
CA HIS A 1 7.20 -20.41 0.50
C HIS A 1 6.31 -19.35 1.14
N GLN A 2 6.70 -18.65 2.22
CA GLN A 2 5.86 -17.63 2.90
C GLN A 2 5.35 -16.48 2.01
N THR A 3 6.15 -16.01 1.04
CA THR A 3 5.74 -14.93 0.12
C THR A 3 4.62 -15.34 -0.85
N HIS A 4 4.59 -16.61 -1.25
CA HIS A 4 3.53 -17.14 -2.12
C HIS A 4 2.19 -17.27 -1.39
N THR A 5 2.22 -17.69 -0.13
CA THR A 5 1.02 -17.84 0.70
C THR A 5 0.38 -16.48 0.98
N THR A 6 1.19 -15.47 1.32
CA THR A 6 0.74 -14.10 1.60
C THR A 6 0.09 -13.45 0.36
N TYR A 7 0.64 -13.72 -0.83
CA TYR A 7 0.08 -13.23 -2.09
C TYR A 7 -1.28 -13.89 -2.39
N GLN A 8 -1.40 -15.21 -2.21
CA GLN A 8 -2.67 -15.91 -2.42
C GLN A 8 -3.76 -15.47 -1.43
N GLU A 9 -3.41 -15.20 -0.17
CA GLU A 9 -4.32 -14.63 0.82
C GLU A 9 -4.84 -13.25 0.41
N SER A 10 -3.99 -12.39 -0.17
CA SER A 10 -4.40 -11.07 -0.66
C SER A 10 -5.38 -11.16 -1.84
N LEU A 11 -5.16 -12.11 -2.75
CA LEU A 11 -6.06 -12.39 -3.87
C LEU A 11 -7.40 -12.96 -3.39
N GLN A 12 -7.39 -13.85 -2.38
CA GLN A 12 -8.61 -14.36 -1.77
C GLN A 12 -9.40 -13.26 -1.06
N LYS A 13 -8.74 -12.38 -0.30
CA LYS A 13 -9.40 -11.22 0.33
C LYS A 13 -10.02 -10.29 -0.70
N TYR A 14 -9.33 -10.05 -1.80
CA TYR A 14 -9.85 -9.27 -2.91
C TYR A 14 -11.07 -9.94 -3.56
N ALA A 15 -10.98 -11.22 -3.89
CA ALA A 15 -12.08 -11.99 -4.48
C ALA A 15 -13.30 -12.08 -3.54
N PHE A 16 -13.07 -12.25 -2.24
CA PHE A 16 -14.12 -12.24 -1.22
C PHE A 16 -14.80 -10.88 -1.12
N THR A 17 -14.02 -9.79 -1.10
CA THR A 17 -14.55 -8.42 -1.11
C THR A 17 -15.38 -8.18 -2.37
N HIS A 18 -14.90 -8.63 -3.53
CA HIS A 18 -15.62 -8.51 -4.79
C HIS A 18 -16.94 -9.29 -4.80
N ASN A 19 -16.95 -10.51 -4.25
CA ASN A 19 -18.16 -11.32 -4.11
C ASN A 19 -19.16 -10.70 -3.12
N ILE A 20 -18.68 -10.09 -2.03
CA ILE A 20 -19.51 -9.31 -1.10
C ILE A 20 -20.16 -8.12 -1.83
N ILE A 21 -19.42 -7.42 -2.69
CA ILE A 21 -19.96 -6.28 -3.44
C ILE A 21 -21.10 -6.72 -4.37
N TYR A 22 -20.99 -7.87 -5.03
CA TYR A 22 -22.06 -8.42 -5.86
C TYR A 22 -23.25 -8.88 -5.04
N PHE A 23 -23.02 -9.52 -3.90
CA PHE A 23 -24.09 -9.90 -2.97
C PHE A 23 -24.86 -8.67 -2.48
N PHE A 24 -24.16 -7.62 -2.06
CA PHE A 24 -24.77 -6.37 -1.62
C PHE A 24 -25.49 -5.66 -2.76
N ASN A 25 -25.01 -5.71 -4.00
CA ASN A 25 -25.71 -5.16 -5.17
C ASN A 25 -27.13 -5.72 -5.31
N GLY A 26 -27.27 -7.05 -5.34
CA GLY A 26 -28.56 -7.73 -5.45
C GLY A 26 -29.43 -7.52 -4.21
N PHE A 27 -28.82 -7.57 -3.02
CA PHE A 27 -29.50 -7.32 -1.76
C PHE A 27 -30.01 -5.87 -1.64
N MET A 28 -29.31 -4.90 -2.23
CA MET A 28 -29.73 -3.49 -2.22
C MET A 28 -30.97 -3.24 -3.06
N LEU A 29 -31.04 -3.87 -4.24
CA LEU A 29 -32.22 -3.80 -5.10
C LEU A 29 -33.43 -4.45 -4.42
N PHE A 30 -33.20 -5.52 -3.65
CA PHE A 30 -34.26 -6.11 -2.84
C PHE A 30 -34.73 -5.16 -1.73
N LEU A 31 -33.81 -4.56 -0.98
CA LEU A 31 -34.15 -3.59 0.06
C LEU A 31 -34.84 -2.34 -0.50
N SER A 32 -34.46 -1.86 -1.69
CA SER A 32 -35.09 -0.69 -2.30
C SER A 32 -36.56 -0.91 -2.66
N GLN A 33 -36.98 -2.16 -2.83
CA GLN A 33 -38.37 -2.53 -3.06
C GLN A 33 -39.12 -2.81 -1.75
N VAL A 34 -38.46 -3.51 -0.81
CA VAL A 34 -39.09 -3.96 0.43
C VAL A 34 -39.21 -2.85 1.47
N VAL A 35 -38.21 -1.98 1.62
CA VAL A 35 -38.21 -0.91 2.63
C VAL A 35 -39.36 0.09 2.42
N PRO A 36 -39.62 0.61 1.20
CA PRO A 36 -40.75 1.52 0.98
C PRO A 36 -42.11 0.87 1.25
N LEU A 37 -42.27 -0.41 0.93
CA LEU A 37 -43.49 -1.17 1.22
C LEU A 37 -43.67 -1.37 2.74
N ALA A 38 -42.62 -1.77 3.45
CA ALA A 38 -42.63 -1.95 4.89
C ALA A 38 -42.94 -0.64 5.63
N LEU A 39 -42.34 0.48 5.21
CA LEU A 39 -42.63 1.82 5.73
C LEU A 39 -44.07 2.24 5.41
N GLY A 40 -44.56 1.94 4.21
CA GLY A 40 -45.94 2.18 3.81
C GLY A 40 -46.95 1.49 4.73
N PHE A 41 -46.74 0.19 4.99
CA PHE A 41 -47.57 -0.56 5.93
C PHE A 41 -47.45 -0.03 7.36
N TYR A 42 -46.24 0.27 7.82
CA TYR A 42 -45.99 0.81 9.15
C TYR A 42 -46.74 2.13 9.39
N PHE A 43 -46.65 3.09 8.46
CA PHE A 43 -47.35 4.37 8.59
C PHE A 43 -48.87 4.21 8.49
N THR A 44 -49.36 3.29 7.67
CA THR A 44 -50.79 2.96 7.56
C THR A 44 -51.32 2.38 8.88
N LEU A 45 -50.56 1.50 9.53
CA LEU A 45 -50.90 0.94 10.85
C LEU A 45 -50.90 2.01 11.97
N GLN A 46 -50.14 3.09 11.82
CA GLN A 46 -50.18 4.25 12.72
C GLN A 46 -51.33 5.24 12.44
N GLY A 47 -52.26 4.90 11.53
CA GLY A 47 -53.39 5.75 11.18
C GLY A 47 -53.04 6.91 10.25
N ASN A 48 -51.81 6.98 9.73
CA ASN A 48 -51.44 7.95 8.71
C ASN A 48 -51.94 7.47 7.35
N VAL A 49 -52.69 8.33 6.65
CA VAL A 49 -53.10 8.05 5.27
C VAL A 49 -51.89 8.24 4.36
N VAL A 50 -51.19 7.15 4.06
CA VAL A 50 -50.09 7.15 3.10
C VAL A 50 -50.70 7.13 1.70
N SER A 51 -50.69 8.28 1.02
CA SER A 51 -51.13 8.34 -0.37
C SER A 51 -50.20 7.53 -1.26
N VAL A 52 -50.73 7.01 -2.37
CA VAL A 52 -49.96 6.31 -3.41
C VAL A 52 -48.78 7.16 -3.88
N ALA A 53 -48.95 8.49 -3.96
CA ALA A 53 -47.88 9.42 -4.31
C ALA A 53 -46.70 9.42 -3.32
N LYS A 54 -46.96 9.29 -2.00
CA LYS A 54 -45.90 9.20 -0.98
C LYS A 54 -45.14 7.88 -1.08
N LEU A 55 -45.82 6.78 -1.39
CA LEU A 55 -45.17 5.48 -1.63
C LEU A 55 -44.27 5.51 -2.86
N ILE A 56 -44.74 6.12 -3.95
CA ILE A 56 -43.94 6.31 -5.17
C ILE A 56 -42.72 7.19 -4.87
N ALA A 57 -42.87 8.26 -4.10
CA ALA A 57 -41.74 9.11 -3.71
C ALA A 57 -40.70 8.34 -2.86
N MET A 58 -41.13 7.53 -1.89
CA MET A 58 -40.24 6.69 -1.09
C MET A 58 -39.54 5.62 -1.94
N TYR A 59 -40.24 5.02 -2.90
CA TYR A 59 -39.66 4.07 -3.84
C TYR A 59 -38.58 4.72 -4.72
N ILE A 60 -38.87 5.90 -5.29
CA ILE A 60 -37.91 6.66 -6.09
C ILE A 60 -36.69 7.05 -5.24
N ALA A 61 -36.90 7.59 -4.04
CA ALA A 61 -35.82 7.96 -3.13
C ALA A 61 -34.95 6.76 -2.74
N SER A 62 -35.56 5.61 -2.45
CA SER A 62 -34.82 4.40 -2.09
C SER A 62 -33.99 3.87 -3.25
N ASN A 63 -34.49 3.94 -4.50
CA ASN A 63 -33.71 3.57 -5.68
C ASN A 63 -32.57 4.55 -5.97
N GLN A 64 -32.77 5.85 -5.72
CA GLN A 64 -31.69 6.83 -5.86
C GLN A 64 -30.54 6.60 -4.88
N LEU A 65 -30.81 5.98 -3.73
CA LEU A 65 -29.80 5.70 -2.71
C LEU A 65 -28.92 4.48 -3.04
N VAL A 66 -29.41 3.56 -3.89
CA VAL A 66 -28.68 2.33 -4.26
C VAL A 66 -27.36 2.67 -4.97
N ASN A 67 -27.40 3.57 -5.95
CA ASN A 67 -26.22 3.91 -6.76
C ASN A 67 -25.08 4.52 -5.93
N PRO A 68 -25.31 5.57 -5.09
CA PRO A 68 -24.26 6.11 -4.22
C PRO A 68 -23.61 5.08 -3.31
N ILE A 69 -24.37 4.14 -2.75
CA ILE A 69 -23.80 3.15 -1.85
C ILE A 69 -22.97 2.11 -2.61
N GLN A 70 -23.42 1.69 -3.81
CA GLN A 70 -22.59 0.88 -4.70
C GLN A 70 -21.29 1.61 -5.04
N THR A 71 -21.33 2.90 -5.38
CA THR A 71 -20.13 3.71 -5.65
C THR A 71 -19.18 3.74 -4.45
N ILE A 72 -19.68 3.94 -3.23
CA ILE A 72 -18.86 3.90 -2.01
C ILE A 72 -18.20 2.54 -1.85
N MET A 73 -18.94 1.45 -2.04
CA MET A 73 -18.39 0.10 -1.93
C MET A 73 -17.26 -0.17 -2.94
N TYR A 74 -17.43 0.25 -4.19
CA TYR A 74 -16.37 0.14 -5.20
C TYR A 74 -15.15 0.99 -4.85
N ASN A 75 -15.35 2.23 -4.40
CA ASN A 75 -14.25 3.10 -3.99
C ASN A 75 -13.47 2.51 -2.80
N VAL A 76 -14.15 1.91 -1.83
CA VAL A 76 -13.51 1.23 -0.70
C VAL A 76 -12.65 0.06 -1.18
N ALA A 77 -13.14 -0.74 -2.13
CA ALA A 77 -12.36 -1.84 -2.70
C ALA A 77 -11.14 -1.33 -3.48
N SER A 78 -11.27 -0.27 -4.27
CA SER A 78 -10.15 0.35 -4.98
C SER A 78 -9.10 0.91 -4.02
N ILE A 79 -9.53 1.57 -2.93
CA ILE A 79 -8.62 2.05 -1.88
C ILE A 79 -7.87 0.88 -1.26
N GLN A 80 -8.56 -0.19 -0.88
CA GLN A 80 -7.94 -1.38 -0.31
C GLN A 80 -6.94 -2.03 -1.27
N GLY A 81 -7.25 -2.12 -2.57
CA GLY A 81 -6.34 -2.65 -3.58
C GLY A 81 -5.10 -1.77 -3.82
N SER A 82 -5.23 -0.45 -3.67
CA SER A 82 -4.13 0.50 -3.89
C SER A 82 -3.21 0.70 -2.68
N LYS A 83 -3.69 0.40 -1.46
CA LYS A 83 -2.96 0.63 -0.21
C LYS A 83 -1.57 -0.04 -0.18
N PRO A 84 -1.39 -1.32 -0.56
CA PRO A 84 -0.07 -1.95 -0.55
C PRO A 84 0.94 -1.29 -1.50
N LEU A 85 0.46 -0.77 -2.64
CA LEU A 85 1.30 -0.04 -3.59
C LEU A 85 1.72 1.32 -3.01
N ALA A 86 0.77 2.04 -2.41
CA ALA A 86 1.05 3.30 -1.75
C ALA A 86 2.06 3.12 -0.60
N ASP A 87 1.86 2.13 0.26
CA ASP A 87 2.76 1.82 1.38
C ASP A 87 4.19 1.53 0.89
N LYS A 88 4.34 0.80 -0.23
CA LYS A 88 5.65 0.53 -0.85
C LYS A 88 6.33 1.78 -1.42
N ILE A 89 5.56 2.68 -2.03
CA ILE A 89 6.10 3.95 -2.53
C ILE A 89 6.57 4.80 -1.35
N PHE A 90 5.73 4.94 -0.31
CA PHE A 90 6.10 5.71 0.88
C PHE A 90 7.25 5.08 1.65
N SER A 91 7.41 3.75 1.65
CA SER A 91 8.58 3.12 2.28
C SER A 91 9.88 3.50 1.59
N ILE A 92 9.90 3.60 0.26
CA ILE A 92 11.09 4.03 -0.50
C ILE A 92 11.36 5.52 -0.30
N LEU A 93 10.32 6.35 -0.26
CA LEU A 93 10.46 7.79 -0.04
C LEU A 93 10.90 8.14 1.38
N ASN A 94 10.50 7.32 2.36
CA ASN A 94 10.85 7.48 3.77
C ASN A 94 12.02 6.58 4.19
N GLU A 95 12.67 5.87 3.26
CA GLU A 95 13.98 5.28 3.54
C GLU A 95 14.90 6.46 3.85
N GLU A 96 15.31 6.57 5.11
CA GLU A 96 16.37 7.50 5.51
C GLU A 96 17.52 7.28 4.53
N GLU A 97 17.95 8.35 3.85
CA GLU A 97 19.19 8.30 3.09
C GLU A 97 20.21 7.65 4.02
N MET A 98 20.71 6.46 3.66
CA MET A 98 21.81 5.84 4.39
C MET A 98 22.77 6.97 4.71
N GLU A 99 23.20 7.14 5.97
CA GLU A 99 24.20 8.11 6.40
C GLU A 99 25.48 7.95 5.56
N GLY A 100 25.41 8.44 4.34
CA GLY A 100 26.45 8.67 3.38
C GLY A 100 26.43 10.17 3.31
N THR A 101 26.94 10.77 4.39
CA THR A 101 27.60 12.06 4.43
C THR A 101 27.49 12.74 3.09
N ALA A 102 26.67 13.81 3.00
CA ALA A 102 26.66 14.70 1.86
C ALA A 102 28.12 14.93 1.45
N VAL A 103 28.56 14.23 0.39
CA VAL A 103 29.96 14.25 0.00
C VAL A 103 30.10 15.60 -0.64
N SER A 104 30.50 16.58 0.17
CA SER A 104 31.10 17.81 -0.30
C SER A 104 32.08 17.38 -1.38
N LYS A 105 31.75 17.67 -2.64
CA LYS A 105 32.63 17.47 -3.79
C LYS A 105 33.79 18.45 -3.64
N ALA A 106 34.66 18.18 -2.68
CA ALA A 106 35.95 18.82 -2.59
C ALA A 106 36.78 18.21 -3.73
N THR A 107 36.89 18.95 -4.82
CA THR A 107 37.82 18.61 -5.90
C THR A 107 39.22 18.79 -5.36
N VAL A 108 39.88 17.69 -5.01
CA VAL A 108 41.28 17.70 -4.56
C VAL A 108 42.17 17.89 -5.79
N ALA A 109 42.83 19.04 -5.89
CA ALA A 109 43.65 19.40 -7.05
C ALA A 109 44.94 18.57 -7.17
N ASN A 110 45.48 18.06 -6.05
CA ASN A 110 46.67 17.21 -6.01
C ASN A 110 46.52 16.12 -4.95
N ILE A 111 46.65 14.85 -5.36
CA ILE A 111 46.61 13.68 -4.47
C ILE A 111 48.05 13.23 -4.23
N GLU A 112 48.52 13.29 -2.99
CA GLU A 112 49.87 12.84 -2.61
C GLU A 112 49.91 11.36 -2.21
N GLN A 113 48.88 10.89 -1.50
CA GLN A 113 48.78 9.52 -1.01
C GLN A 113 47.32 9.14 -0.68
N LEU A 114 47.01 7.85 -0.82
CA LEU A 114 45.80 7.22 -0.31
C LEU A 114 46.15 6.49 0.99
N VAL A 115 45.50 6.87 2.09
CA VAL A 115 45.64 6.21 3.39
C VAL A 115 44.31 5.55 3.74
N VAL A 116 44.36 4.26 4.01
CA VAL A 116 43.28 3.47 4.59
C VAL A 116 43.74 3.09 5.99
N ALA A 117 43.03 3.52 7.02
CA ALA A 117 43.40 3.29 8.42
C ALA A 117 42.24 2.60 9.15
N ASP A 118 42.52 1.39 9.62
CA ASP A 118 41.71 0.56 10.51
C ASP A 118 40.27 0.36 10.04
N VAL A 119 40.09 0.22 8.72
CA VAL A 119 38.76 0.12 8.12
C VAL A 119 38.22 -1.30 8.28
N THR A 120 37.02 -1.38 8.85
CA THR A 120 36.22 -2.60 8.91
C THR A 120 35.00 -2.43 8.02
N LYS A 121 34.75 -3.39 7.12
CA LYS A 121 33.57 -3.39 6.25
C LYS A 121 32.79 -4.67 6.40
N SER A 122 31.49 -4.50 6.61
CA SER A 122 30.52 -5.59 6.64
C SER A 122 29.45 -5.38 5.57
N TYR A 123 28.94 -6.49 5.04
CA TYR A 123 27.79 -6.53 4.13
C TYR A 123 26.73 -7.46 4.72
N GLY A 124 25.62 -6.88 5.15
CA GLY A 124 24.63 -7.60 5.98
C GLY A 124 25.28 -8.12 7.27
N SER A 125 25.16 -9.42 7.52
CA SER A 125 25.75 -10.10 8.67
C SER A 125 27.20 -10.57 8.46
N LYS A 126 27.75 -10.46 7.26
CA LYS A 126 29.10 -10.95 6.94
C LYS A 126 30.10 -9.80 6.97
N THR A 127 31.10 -9.91 7.82
CA THR A 127 32.27 -9.02 7.79
C THR A 127 33.20 -9.44 6.66
N LEU A 128 33.46 -8.53 5.71
CA LEU A 128 34.33 -8.77 4.56
C LEU A 128 35.80 -8.63 4.93
N PHE A 129 36.13 -7.61 5.70
CA PHE A 129 37.46 -7.40 6.26
C PHE A 129 37.36 -6.56 7.52
N SER A 130 38.29 -6.78 8.45
CA SER A 130 38.39 -6.04 9.72
C SER A 130 39.77 -5.42 9.82
N GLN A 131 39.84 -4.19 10.33
CA GLN A 131 41.10 -3.48 10.61
C GLN A 131 42.06 -3.44 9.41
N LEU A 132 41.53 -3.21 8.20
CA LEU A 132 42.36 -3.07 7.01
C LEU A 132 43.07 -1.72 7.05
N SER A 133 44.40 -1.77 7.05
CA SER A 133 45.28 -0.60 7.07
C SER A 133 46.33 -0.71 5.97
N PHE A 134 46.36 0.26 5.06
CA PHE A 134 47.40 0.37 4.03
C PHE A 134 47.57 1.81 3.56
N THR A 135 48.73 2.12 2.97
CA THR A 135 49.02 3.41 2.37
C THR A 135 49.61 3.21 0.99
N CYS A 136 49.13 3.97 0.02
CA CYS A 136 49.60 3.97 -1.37
C CYS A 136 50.00 5.41 -1.74
N LYS A 137 51.21 5.62 -2.22
CA LYS A 137 51.67 6.96 -2.63
C LYS A 137 51.33 7.21 -4.09
N MET A 138 51.25 8.48 -4.45
CA MET A 138 51.08 8.87 -5.85
C MET A 138 52.21 8.32 -6.72
N GLY A 139 51.86 7.61 -7.77
CA GLY A 139 52.80 6.94 -8.68
C GLY A 139 53.06 5.45 -8.39
N ASP A 140 52.61 4.93 -7.24
CA ASP A 140 52.75 3.50 -6.92
C ASP A 140 51.83 2.64 -7.79
N LYS A 141 52.34 1.50 -8.24
CA LYS A 141 51.54 0.44 -8.87
C LYS A 141 51.29 -0.65 -7.83
N VAL A 142 50.10 -0.64 -7.24
CA VAL A 142 49.72 -1.59 -6.19
C VAL A 142 48.79 -2.66 -6.74
N LEU A 143 48.99 -3.90 -6.31
CA LEU A 143 48.17 -5.05 -6.67
C LEU A 143 47.46 -5.59 -5.43
N ILE A 144 46.13 -5.58 -5.46
CA ILE A 144 45.30 -6.17 -4.41
C ILE A 144 45.04 -7.63 -4.79
N ARG A 145 45.46 -8.56 -3.94
CA ARG A 145 45.23 -10.01 -4.07
C ARG A 145 44.69 -10.56 -2.76
N GLY A 146 43.87 -11.59 -2.86
CA GLY A 146 43.36 -12.34 -1.73
C GLY A 146 42.88 -13.72 -2.19
N ALA A 147 42.72 -14.64 -1.25
CA ALA A 147 41.97 -15.86 -1.50
C ALA A 147 40.49 -15.52 -1.74
N SER A 148 39.73 -16.43 -2.35
CA SER A 148 38.28 -16.28 -2.47
C SER A 148 37.66 -16.13 -1.07
N GLY A 149 37.06 -14.97 -0.80
CA GLY A 149 36.49 -14.55 0.49
C GLY A 149 35.13 -13.93 0.32
#